data_AF-A0A3M5RCT6-F1
#
_entry.id   AF-A0A3M5RCT6-F1
#
_cell.length_a   1.000
_cell.length_b   1.000
_cell.length_c   1.000
_cell.angle_alpha   90.00
_cell.angle_beta   90.00
_cell.angle_gamma   90.00
#
_symmetry.space_group_name_H-M   'P 1'
#
loop_
_entity.id
_entity.type
_entity.pdbx_description
1 polymer ?
#
loop_
_entity_poly.entity_id
_entity_poly.type
_entity_poly.pdbx_seq_one_letter_code
_entity_poly.pdbx_strand_id
1 'polypeptide(L)' 'PGGMNGREMADAAGDCRPGLPTLFITGYAKTSVLDDCHLRPCTQVLTKPFGLDALAGRVTGLIGADAATRCY' A
#
# COMPACT_ATOMS: atom_id res chain seq x y z
N PRO A 1 -17.37 -5.07 18.89
CA PRO A 1 -17.09 -3.94 17.98
C PRO A 1 -15.72 -4.11 17.30
N GLY A 2 -15.71 -4.87 16.19
CA GLY A 2 -14.57 -5.02 15.30
C GLY A 2 -14.71 -4.00 14.17
N GLY A 3 -13.90 -2.95 14.20
CA GLY A 3 -13.79 -2.01 13.09
C GLY A 3 -12.91 -2.55 11.98
N MET A 4 -12.95 -1.88 10.82
CA MET A 4 -12.13 -2.18 9.65
C MET A 4 -10.65 -2.02 9.96
N ASN A 5 -9.86 -3.07 9.74
CA ASN A 5 -8.40 -3.01 9.83
C ASN A 5 -7.78 -2.44 8.55
N GLY A 6 -6.49 -2.07 8.58
CA GLY A 6 -5.83 -1.44 7.44
C GLY A 6 -5.87 -2.25 6.13
N ARG A 7 -5.91 -3.60 6.21
CA ARG A 7 -6.05 -4.48 5.04
C ARG A 7 -7.47 -4.42 4.48
N GLU A 8 -8.48 -4.52 5.34
CA GLU A 8 -9.89 -4.41 4.93
C GLU A 8 -10.18 -3.03 4.30
N MET A 9 -9.54 -1.96 4.81
CA MET A 9 -9.63 -0.62 4.23
C MET A 9 -9.01 -0.55 2.84
N ALA A 10 -7.82 -1.11 2.66
CA ALA A 10 -7.15 -1.14 1.36
C ALA A 10 -7.92 -1.96 0.33
N ASP A 11 -8.51 -3.09 0.75
CA ASP A 11 -9.30 -3.95 -0.12
C ASP A 11 -10.58 -3.24 -0.58
N ALA A 12 -11.33 -2.65 0.37
CA ALA A 12 -12.50 -1.83 0.06
C ALA A 12 -12.15 -0.63 -0.84
N ALA A 13 -11.00 0.02 -0.61
CA ALA A 13 -10.54 1.11 -1.45
C ALA A 13 -10.16 0.64 -2.86
N GLY A 14 -9.58 -0.55 -2.99
CA GLY A 14 -9.27 -1.18 -4.29
C GLY A 14 -10.51 -1.58 -5.08
N ASP A 15 -11.58 -1.98 -4.40
CA ASP A 15 -12.87 -2.28 -5.03
C ASP A 15 -13.59 -0.99 -5.46
N CYS A 16 -13.49 0.08 -4.68
CA CYS A 16 -14.03 1.39 -5.07
C CYS A 16 -13.22 2.06 -6.18
N ARG A 17 -11.89 1.88 -6.21
CA ARG A 17 -10.99 2.45 -7.20
C ARG A 17 -9.99 1.40 -7.70
N PRO A 18 -10.32 0.68 -8.78
CA PRO A 18 -9.37 -0.23 -9.40
C PRO A 18 -8.12 0.55 -9.83
N GLY A 19 -6.95 0.08 -9.42
CA GLY A 19 -5.65 0.72 -9.68
C GLY A 19 -5.15 1.67 -8.59
N LEU A 20 -5.90 1.89 -7.50
CA LEU A 20 -5.45 2.78 -6.42
C LEU A 20 -4.12 2.29 -5.80
N PRO A 21 -3.03 3.09 -5.87
CA PRO A 21 -1.79 2.72 -5.22
C PRO A 21 -1.93 2.73 -3.70
N THR A 22 -1.52 1.64 -3.05
CA THR A 22 -1.67 1.47 -1.60
C THR A 22 -0.31 1.23 -0.95
N LEU A 23 0.00 2.00 0.10
CA LEU A 23 1.21 1.83 0.90
C LEU A 23 0.86 1.39 2.33
N PHE A 24 1.24 0.18 2.71
CA PHE A 24 1.12 -0.29 4.08
C PHE A 24 2.35 0.09 4.89
N ILE A 25 2.13 0.56 6.12
CA ILE A 25 3.21 0.89 7.05
C ILE A 25 3.12 -0.05 8.26
N THR A 26 4.14 -0.88 8.48
CA THR A 26 4.16 -1.84 9.60
C THR A 26 5.27 -1.54 10.61
N GLY A 27 4.95 -1.66 11.90
CA GLY A 27 5.87 -1.50 13.03
C GLY A 27 6.53 -2.79 13.52
N TYR A 28 6.08 -3.94 13.01
CA TYR A 28 6.65 -5.25 13.34
C TYR A 28 7.42 -5.75 12.12
N ALA A 29 8.66 -6.17 12.32
CA ALA A 29 9.51 -6.79 11.30
C ALA A 29 8.96 -8.14 10.76
N LYS A 30 7.72 -8.49 11.11
CA LYS A 30 7.07 -9.72 10.71
C LYS A 30 6.32 -9.48 9.41
N THR A 31 6.94 -9.96 8.34
CA THR A 31 6.44 -10.04 6.96
C THR A 31 5.07 -10.77 6.83
N SER A 32 4.48 -11.31 7.91
CA SER A 32 3.20 -12.04 7.88
C SER A 32 1.98 -11.25 7.40
N VAL A 33 2.05 -9.93 7.22
CA VAL A 33 0.97 -9.18 6.51
C VAL A 33 1.05 -9.39 4.99
N LEU A 34 2.22 -9.77 4.47
CA LEU A 34 2.53 -9.93 3.04
C LEU A 34 2.35 -11.37 2.53
N ASP A 35 2.64 -12.40 3.34
CA ASP A 35 2.63 -13.80 2.87
C ASP A 35 1.25 -14.29 2.38
N ASP A 36 0.15 -13.79 2.95
CA ASP A 36 -1.23 -14.17 2.56
C ASP A 36 -1.94 -13.10 1.72
N CYS A 37 -1.26 -12.01 1.37
CA CYS A 37 -1.82 -10.99 0.51
C CYS A 37 -1.24 -11.20 -0.89
N HIS A 38 -2.06 -11.74 -1.77
CA HIS A 38 -1.94 -11.52 -3.20
C HIS A 38 -2.01 -10.00 -3.43
N LEU A 39 -0.87 -9.32 -3.27
CA LEU A 39 -0.79 -7.85 -3.27
C LEU A 39 -1.35 -7.39 -4.62
N ARG A 40 -2.50 -6.71 -4.57
CA ARG A 40 -3.12 -6.10 -5.74
C ARG A 40 -2.05 -5.28 -6.49
N PRO A 41 -2.10 -5.23 -7.83
CA PRO A 41 -1.17 -4.42 -8.60
C PRO A 41 -1.16 -2.99 -8.03
N CYS A 42 0.03 -2.43 -7.83
CA CYS A 42 0.28 -1.12 -7.19
C CYS A 42 0.26 -1.07 -5.65
N THR A 43 0.41 -2.21 -4.96
CA THR A 43 0.57 -2.24 -3.50
C THR A 43 2.04 -2.31 -3.07
N GLN A 44 2.44 -1.52 -2.07
CA GLN A 44 3.77 -1.54 -1.46
C GLN A 44 3.70 -1.58 0.07
N VAL A 45 4.79 -1.99 0.70
CA VAL A 45 4.91 -2.04 2.17
C VAL A 45 6.18 -1.33 2.62
N LEU A 46 6.08 -0.59 3.72
CA LEU A 46 7.18 0.12 4.37
C LEU A 46 7.27 -0.27 5.84
N THR A 47 8.43 -0.79 6.24
CA THR A 47 8.69 -1.24 7.61
C THR A 47 9.30 -0.11 8.43
N LYS A 48 8.82 0.09 9.66
CA LYS A 48 9.44 1.01 10.63
C LYS A 48 10.67 0.38 11.31
N PRO A 49 11.64 1.19 11.75
CA PRO A 49 11.73 2.64 11.54
C PRO A 49 12.15 2.98 10.11
N PHE A 50 11.56 4.03 9.55
CA PHE A 50 11.94 4.59 8.25
C PHE A 50 12.16 6.09 8.38
N GLY A 51 13.05 6.62 7.56
CA GLY A 51 13.24 8.06 7.41
C GLY A 51 12.14 8.70 6.56
N LEU A 52 11.93 10.01 6.71
CA LEU A 52 10.95 10.75 5.92
C LEU A 52 11.25 10.70 4.41
N ASP A 53 12.53 10.71 4.04
CA ASP A 53 12.98 10.56 2.64
C ASP A 53 12.54 9.23 2.03
N ALA A 54 12.65 8.13 2.79
CA ALA A 54 12.20 6.81 2.36
C ALA A 54 10.69 6.77 2.17
N LEU A 55 9.91 7.43 3.03
CA LEU A 55 8.46 7.57 2.85
C LEU A 55 8.13 8.39 1.60
N ALA A 56 8.77 9.56 1.44
CA ALA A 56 8.55 10.45 0.30
C ALA A 56 8.87 9.75 -1.02
N GLY A 57 10.02 9.08 -1.13
CA GLY A 57 10.41 8.33 -2.32
C GLY A 57 9.41 7.23 -2.69
N ARG A 58 8.87 6.52 -1.70
CA ARG A 58 7.84 5.47 -1.92
C ARG A 58 6.53 6.06 -2.41
N VAL A 59 6.07 7.15 -1.78
CA VAL A 59 4.83 7.84 -2.16
C VAL A 59 4.96 8.43 -3.57
N THR A 60 6.06 9.11 -3.88
CA THR A 60 6.32 9.65 -5.22
C THR A 60 6.39 8.53 -6.26
N GLY A 61 7.05 7.42 -5.97
CA GLY A 61 7.09 6.26 -6.86
C GLY A 61 5.71 5.65 -7.12
N LEU A 62 4.87 5.55 -6.09
CA LEU A 62 3.50 5.04 -6.20
C LEU A 62 2.59 5.95 -7.03
N ILE A 63 2.63 7.25 -6.78
CA ILE A 63 1.81 8.23 -7.51
C ILE A 63 2.28 8.36 -8.96
N GLY A 64 3.60 8.31 -9.19
CA GLY A 64 4.17 8.31 -10.53
C GLY A 64 3.80 7.08 -11.35
N ALA A 65 3.71 5.90 -10.71
CA ALA A 65 3.29 4.66 -11.36
C ALA A 65 1.78 4.58 -11.65
N ASP A 66 0.91 5.11 -10.76
CA ASP A 66 -0.54 5.23 -11.02
C ASP A 66 -0.82 6.17 -12.20
N ALA A 67 -0.10 7.31 -12.26
CA ALA A 67 -0.21 8.24 -13.39
C ALA A 67 0.16 7.58 -14.72
N ALA A 68 1.20 6.74 -14.76
CA ALA A 68 1.57 5.99 -15.95
C ALA A 68 0.52 4.93 -16.33
N THR A 69 -0.18 4.36 -15.35
CA THR A 69 -1.18 3.29 -15.57
C THR A 69 -2.55 3.84 -15.99
N ARG A 70 -2.90 5.08 -15.61
CA ARG A 70 -4.15 5.77 -16.04
C ARG A 70 -4.07 6.44 -17.41
N CYS A 71 -2.90 6.45 -18.05
CA CYS A 71 -2.68 7.10 -19.34
C CYS A 71 -2.73 6.14 -20.55
N TYR A 72 -3.32 4.95 -20.40
CA TYR A 72 -3.52 3.98 -21.48
C TYR A 72 -5.00 3.64 -21.65
#